data_AF-A0A7W1LB23-F1
#
_entry.id   AF-A0A7W1LB23-F1
#
_cell.length_a   1.000
_cell.length_b   1.000
_cell.length_c   1.000
_cell.angle_alpha   90.00
_cell.angle_beta   90.00
_cell.angle_gamma   90.00
#
_symmetry.space_group_name_H-M   'P 1'
#
loop_
_entity.id
_entity.type
_entity.pdbx_description
1 polymer ?
#
loop_
_entity_poly.entity_id
_entity_poly.type
_entity_poly.pdbx_seq_one_letter_code
_entity_poly.pdbx_strand_id
1 'polypeptide(L)' 'MSKSITYSDAGVSIDNANIALDKIKTFAKSTFNERTLTEIGSFGGMFSGMFPEMKEPILVASADGV' A
#
# COMPACT_ATOMS: atom_id res chain seq x y z
N MET A 1 7.51 -39.13 -20.81
CA MET A 1 6.76 -38.42 -19.76
C MET A 1 6.96 -36.93 -19.96
N SER A 2 5.92 -36.15 -20.27
CA SER A 2 6.05 -34.70 -20.32
C SER A 2 6.24 -34.16 -18.90
N LYS A 3 7.26 -33.31 -18.70
CA LYS A 3 7.51 -32.67 -17.41
C LYS A 3 6.30 -31.79 -17.05
N SER A 4 5.80 -31.92 -15.81
CA SER A 4 4.75 -31.03 -15.31
C SER A 4 5.29 -29.61 -15.17
N ILE A 5 4.54 -28.62 -15.65
CA ILE A 5 4.86 -27.19 -15.53
C ILE A 5 4.27 -26.67 -14.22
N THR A 6 5.06 -25.92 -13.47
CA THR A 6 4.68 -25.24 -12.24
C THR A 6 4.47 -23.75 -12.49
N TYR A 7 3.73 -23.09 -11.59
CA TYR A 7 3.54 -21.63 -11.65
C TYR A 7 4.88 -20.87 -11.56
N SER A 8 5.84 -21.44 -10.82
CA SER A 8 7.21 -20.95 -10.72
C SER A 8 7.99 -21.04 -12.03
N ASP A 9 7.68 -22.01 -12.91
CA ASP A 9 8.30 -22.11 -14.23
C ASP A 9 7.89 -20.94 -15.15
N ALA A 10 6.78 -20.26 -14.85
CA ALA A 10 6.39 -19.00 -15.50
C ALA A 10 7.08 -17.76 -14.90
N GLY A 11 8.02 -17.95 -13.96
CA GLY A 11 8.76 -16.87 -13.30
C GLY A 11 8.00 -16.22 -12.14
N VAL A 12 6.88 -16.79 -11.70
CA VAL A 12 6.06 -16.22 -10.63
C VAL A 12 6.38 -16.89 -9.29
N SER A 13 6.69 -16.09 -8.28
CA SER A 13 6.92 -16.57 -6.91
C SER A 13 6.00 -15.86 -5.93
N ILE A 14 5.09 -16.63 -5.33
CA ILE A 14 4.18 -16.16 -4.28
C ILE A 14 4.99 -15.81 -3.02
N ASP A 15 6.01 -16.59 -2.69
CA ASP A 15 6.86 -16.36 -1.52
C ASP A 15 7.64 -15.05 -1.64
N ASN A 16 8.24 -14.79 -2.81
CA ASN A 16 8.93 -13.52 -3.06
C ASN A 16 7.95 -12.34 -3.04
N ALA A 17 6.73 -12.53 -3.53
CA ALA A 17 5.67 -11.51 -3.45
C ALA A 17 5.31 -11.20 -1.99
N ASN A 18 5.17 -12.22 -1.14
CA ASN A 18 4.88 -12.02 0.29
C ASN A 18 6.04 -11.33 1.02
N ILE A 19 7.29 -11.72 0.76
CA ILE A 19 8.48 -11.05 1.32
C ILE A 19 8.53 -9.58 0.91
N ALA A 20 8.25 -9.28 -0.37
CA ALA A 20 8.20 -7.92 -0.86
C ALA A 20 7.07 -7.12 -0.18
N LEU A 21 5.88 -7.72 -0.05
CA LEU A 21 4.73 -7.12 0.60
C LEU A 21 5.04 -6.72 2.06
N ASP A 22 5.71 -7.58 2.82
CA ASP A 22 6.06 -7.30 4.22
C ASP A 22 7.10 -6.19 4.36
N LYS A 23 8.06 -6.11 3.44
CA LYS A 23 9.00 -4.99 3.36
C LYS A 23 8.27 -3.68 3.02
N ILE A 24 7.39 -3.70 2.02
CA ILE A 24 6.60 -2.53 1.63
C ILE A 24 5.74 -2.04 2.79
N LYS A 25 5.09 -2.95 3.53
CA LYS A 25 4.32 -2.60 4.72
C LYS A 25 5.17 -1.88 5.75
N THR A 26 6.41 -2.31 5.96
CA THR A 26 7.33 -1.66 6.90
C THR A 26 7.64 -0.22 6.47
N PHE A 27 7.97 -0.02 5.18
CA PHE A 27 8.23 1.31 4.65
C PHE A 27 6.99 2.21 4.68
N ALA A 28 5.83 1.72 4.26
CA ALA A 28 4.59 2.47 4.29
C ALA A 28 4.15 2.84 5.73
N LYS A 29 4.32 1.93 6.70
CA LYS A 29 4.05 2.24 8.12
C LYS A 29 4.96 3.33 8.67
N SER A 30 6.19 3.42 8.18
CA SER A 30 7.13 4.47 8.63
C SER A 30 6.68 5.89 8.30
N THR A 31 5.72 6.07 7.39
CA THR A 31 5.17 7.38 7.02
C THR A 31 3.90 7.74 7.78
N PHE A 32 3.44 6.90 8.73
CA PHE A 32 2.22 7.17 9.49
C PHE A 32 2.43 8.33 10.47
N ASN A 33 1.35 9.06 10.74
CA ASN A 33 1.30 10.10 11.76
C ASN A 33 0.02 9.98 12.58
N GLU A 34 -0.22 10.89 13.54
CA GLU A 34 -1.39 10.82 14.42
C GLU A 34 -2.75 10.93 13.71
N ARG A 35 -2.76 11.28 12.41
CA ARG A 35 -3.97 11.42 11.60
C ARG A 35 -4.24 10.19 10.74
N THR A 36 -3.33 9.23 10.64
CA THR A 36 -3.62 7.96 9.97
C THR A 36 -4.58 7.13 10.83
N LEU A 37 -5.73 6.73 10.27
CA LEU A 37 -6.81 6.07 11.03
C LEU A 37 -6.91 4.55 10.79
N THR A 38 -6.13 4.00 9.87
CA THR A 38 -6.20 2.60 9.46
C THR A 38 -4.83 1.97 9.28
N GLU A 39 -4.79 0.65 9.48
CA GLU A 39 -3.66 -0.20 9.12
C GLU A 39 -3.66 -0.60 7.63
N ILE A 40 -2.50 -1.05 7.16
CA ILE A 40 -2.29 -1.56 5.80
C ILE A 40 -2.98 -2.93 5.64
N GLY A 41 -3.77 -3.09 4.59
CA GLY A 41 -4.49 -4.34 4.29
C GLY A 41 -6.00 -4.26 4.52
N SER A 42 -6.50 -3.13 4.98
CA SER A 42 -7.92 -2.78 4.85
C SER A 42 -8.22 -2.40 3.39
N PHE A 43 -9.47 -2.60 2.95
CA PHE A 43 -9.93 -2.31 1.58
C PHE A 43 -9.59 -0.88 1.09
N GLY A 44 -9.37 0.06 2.01
CA GLY A 44 -8.84 1.39 1.72
C GLY A 44 -8.21 2.03 2.97
N GLY A 45 -7.36 3.03 2.75
CA GLY A 45 -6.77 3.83 3.83
C GLY A 45 -7.69 4.96 4.28
N MET A 46 -7.64 5.32 5.56
CA MET A 46 -8.33 6.48 6.12
C MET A 46 -7.36 7.45 6.79
N PHE A 47 -7.64 8.74 6.62
CA PHE A 47 -6.88 9.84 7.22
C PHE A 47 -7.84 10.86 7.82
N SER A 48 -7.51 11.38 9.00
CA SER A 48 -8.31 12.40 9.67
C SER A 48 -8.24 13.72 8.90
N GLY A 49 -9.34 14.05 8.23
CA GLY A 49 -9.56 15.33 7.54
C GLY A 49 -9.97 16.47 8.47
N MET A 50 -9.81 16.33 9.80
CA MET A 50 -10.12 17.40 10.74
C MET A 50 -8.99 18.43 10.76
N PHE A 51 -9.26 19.63 10.25
CA PHE A 51 -8.30 20.75 10.22
C PHE A 51 -8.82 21.90 11.08
N PRO A 52 -8.76 21.81 12.42
CA PRO A 52 -9.38 22.79 13.31
C PRO A 52 -8.81 24.21 13.17
N GLU A 53 -7.58 24.34 12.67
CA GLU A 53 -6.90 25.62 12.44
C GLU A 53 -7.22 26.24 11.06
N MET A 54 -7.91 25.51 10.18
CA MET A 54 -8.28 25.99 8.85
C MET A 54 -9.74 26.43 8.82
N LYS A 55 -9.99 27.66 8.37
CA LYS A 55 -11.36 28.21 8.24
C LYS A 55 -12.17 27.51 7.14
N GLU A 56 -11.55 27.34 5.97
CA GLU A 56 -12.19 26.83 4.75
C GLU A 56 -11.19 25.92 4.01
N PRO A 57 -10.95 24.68 4.50
CA PRO A 57 -9.98 23.78 3.88
C PRO A 57 -10.45 23.32 2.50
N ILE A 58 -9.57 23.38 1.51
CA ILE A 58 -9.80 22.87 0.15
C ILE A 58 -8.87 21.68 -0.10
N LEU A 59 -9.44 20.56 -0.54
CA LEU A 59 -8.68 19.38 -0.93
C LEU A 59 -8.14 19.54 -2.35
N VAL A 60 -6.83 19.37 -2.52
CA VAL A 60 -6.14 19.36 -3.81
C VAL A 60 -5.48 17.99 -3.99
N ALA A 61 -5.67 17.37 -5.16
CA ALA A 61 -5.07 16.09 -5.52
C ALA A 61 -4.58 16.12 -6.97
N SER A 62 -3.51 15.37 -7.26
CA SER A 62 -2.95 15.15 -8.59
C SER A 62 -2.64 13.67 -8.78
N ALA A 63 -2.60 13.22 -10.03
CA ALA A 63 -2.14 11.89 -10.40
C ALA A 63 -1.18 12.03 -11.58
N ASP A 64 0.04 11.53 -11.41
CA ASP A 64 1.15 11.73 -12.34
C ASP A 64 1.77 10.37 -12.71
N GLY A 65 2.07 10.20 -14.00
CA GLY A 65 2.81 9.04 -14.52
C GLY A 65 4.31 9.35 -14.65
N VAL A 66 5.13 8.30 -14.71
CA VAL A 66 6.58 8.36 -14.98
C VAL A 66 6.91 7.91 -16.40
#